data_AF-A0A8D0KYI5-F1
#
_entry.id   AF-A0A8D0KYI5-F1
#
_cell.length_a   1.000
_cell.length_b   1.000
_cell.length_c   1.000
_cell.angle_alpha   90.00
_cell.angle_beta   90.00
_cell.angle_gamma   90.00
#
_symmetry.space_group_name_H-M   'P 1'
#
loop_
_entity.id
_entity.type
_entity.pdbx_description
1 polymer ?
#
loop_
_entity_poly.entity_id
_entity_poly.type
_entity_poly.pdbx_seq_one_letter_code
_entity_poly.pdbx_strand_id
1 'polypeptide(L)'
;ITPKLLGAEGRAPLKYPAIRSPGQREGYKGVFQDQLAEYTELLGEVRAARRGRGGPEGPGGQWPQHVTSRTVGPSVAPSGRQDWAFLEKQQRCEYLKKKLTHIKARIQDYDRDTRDSTGRF
;
A
#
# COMPACT_ATOMS: atom_id res chain seq x y z
N ILE A 1 -33.05 21.30 -27.11
CA ILE A 1 -32.92 19.96 -26.49
C ILE A 1 -31.45 19.60 -26.48
N THR A 2 -30.75 19.95 -25.41
CA THR A 2 -29.35 19.56 -25.18
C THR A 2 -29.35 18.72 -23.91
N PRO A 3 -28.97 17.43 -23.98
CA PRO A 3 -29.06 16.58 -22.81
C PRO A 3 -28.00 16.96 -21.79
N LYS A 4 -28.51 17.19 -20.59
CA LYS A 4 -27.81 17.31 -19.33
C LYS A 4 -27.04 16.00 -19.06
N LEU A 5 -25.71 16.02 -19.08
CA LEU A 5 -24.91 14.94 -18.51
C LEU A 5 -24.77 15.15 -17.01
N LEU A 6 -25.65 14.44 -16.31
CA LEU A 6 -25.57 14.04 -14.92
C LEU A 6 -24.21 13.37 -14.64
N GLY A 7 -23.55 13.75 -13.55
CA GLY A 7 -22.27 13.17 -13.17
C GLY A 7 -21.88 13.53 -11.74
N ALA A 8 -22.75 13.15 -10.79
CA ALA A 8 -22.35 12.99 -9.40
C ALA A 8 -21.37 11.80 -9.31
N GLU A 9 -20.11 12.06 -9.00
CA GLU A 9 -19.12 11.04 -8.58
C GLU A 9 -18.40 11.66 -7.37
N GLY A 10 -18.83 11.49 -6.12
CA GLY A 10 -19.00 10.17 -5.52
C GLY A 10 -17.64 9.48 -5.41
N ARG A 11 -16.67 10.07 -4.68
CA ARG A 11 -15.44 9.41 -4.21
C ARG A 11 -14.76 8.55 -5.31
N ALA A 12 -14.21 9.24 -6.31
CA ALA A 12 -13.68 8.69 -7.56
C ALA A 12 -13.03 7.29 -7.41
N PRO A 13 -13.56 6.24 -8.07
CA PRO A 13 -12.86 4.97 -8.19
C PRO A 13 -11.54 5.21 -8.95
N LEU A 14 -10.45 4.63 -8.43
CA LEU A 14 -9.07 4.64 -8.95
C LEU A 14 -8.94 5.26 -10.36
N LYS A 15 -8.47 6.52 -10.41
CA LYS A 15 -8.39 7.41 -11.59
C LYS A 15 -7.47 6.92 -12.70
N TYR A 16 -7.74 5.75 -13.28
CA TYR A 16 -6.95 5.17 -14.38
C TYR A 16 -7.88 4.55 -15.42
N PRO A 17 -8.46 5.38 -16.32
CA PRO A 17 -9.19 4.90 -17.50
C PRO A 17 -8.31 4.08 -18.46
N ALA A 18 -8.94 3.49 -19.48
CA ALA A 18 -8.23 2.77 -20.55
C ALA A 18 -7.26 3.70 -21.28
N ILE A 19 -6.03 3.21 -21.53
CA ILE A 19 -4.97 3.96 -22.19
C ILE A 19 -5.27 4.04 -23.68
N ARG A 20 -5.16 5.24 -24.27
CA ARG A 20 -5.41 5.48 -25.70
C ARG A 20 -4.21 5.99 -26.47
N SER A 21 -3.10 6.25 -25.79
CA SER A 21 -1.91 6.86 -26.40
C SER A 21 -0.63 6.39 -25.71
N PRO A 22 0.50 6.31 -26.44
CA PRO A 22 1.78 5.89 -25.87
C PRO A 22 2.29 6.86 -24.79
N GLY A 23 2.08 8.17 -24.94
CA GLY A 23 2.43 9.14 -23.89
C GLY A 23 1.61 8.96 -22.59
N GLN A 24 0.34 8.55 -22.71
CA GLN A 24 -0.50 8.22 -21.54
C GLN A 24 -0.02 6.94 -20.85
N ARG A 25 0.44 5.95 -21.62
CA ARG A 25 1.08 4.72 -21.10
C ARG A 25 2.33 5.04 -20.28
N GLU A 26 3.19 5.93 -20.79
CA GLU A 26 4.40 6.35 -20.08
C GLU A 26 4.05 7.10 -18.79
N GLY A 27 3.04 7.97 -18.81
CA GLY A 27 2.52 8.60 -17.60
C GLY A 27 2.03 7.58 -16.57
N TYR A 28 1.30 6.55 -17.00
CA TYR A 28 0.83 5.48 -16.11
C TYR A 28 1.98 4.66 -15.55
N LYS A 29 3.03 4.43 -16.35
CA LYS A 29 4.25 3.76 -15.92
C LYS A 29 5.01 4.57 -14.86
N GLY A 30 5.12 5.89 -15.04
CA GLY A 30 5.73 6.76 -14.03
C GLY A 30 4.97 6.71 -12.70
N VAL A 31 3.64 6.86 -12.76
CA VAL A 31 2.80 6.75 -11.56
C VAL A 31 2.87 5.36 -10.92
N PHE A 32 2.98 4.30 -11.72
CA PHE A 32 3.21 2.95 -11.20
C PHE A 32 4.52 2.85 -10.44
N GLN A 33 5.61 3.42 -10.95
CA GLN A 33 6.92 3.39 -10.31
C GLN A 33 6.93 4.17 -8.98
N ASP A 34 6.39 5.39 -8.97
CA ASP A 34 6.25 6.20 -7.75
C ASP A 34 5.43 5.46 -6.67
N GLN A 35 4.29 4.90 -7.06
CA GLN A 35 3.41 4.18 -6.13
C GLN A 35 4.00 2.83 -5.68
N LEU A 36 4.84 2.21 -6.51
CA LEU A 36 5.56 1.00 -6.14
C LEU A 36 6.64 1.32 -5.11
N ALA A 37 7.35 2.43 -5.25
CA ALA A 37 8.33 2.90 -4.27
C ALA A 37 7.65 3.13 -2.90
N GLU A 38 6.53 3.86 -2.87
CA GLU A 38 5.70 4.07 -1.68
C GLU A 38 5.27 2.73 -1.05
N TYR A 39 4.79 1.78 -1.87
CA TYR A 39 4.39 0.46 -1.41
C TYR A 39 5.56 -0.33 -0.79
N THR A 40 6.75 -0.29 -1.40
CA THR A 40 7.92 -1.03 -0.91
C THR A 40 8.44 -0.47 0.40
N GLU A 41 8.46 0.85 0.56
CA GLU A 41 8.83 1.52 1.80
C GLU A 41 7.84 1.15 2.92
N LEU A 42 6.56 1.30 2.65
CA LEU A 42 5.49 0.98 3.60
C LEU A 42 5.51 -0.50 4.00
N LEU A 43 5.77 -1.41 3.06
CA LEU A 43 5.92 -2.84 3.35
C LEU A 43 7.14 -3.11 4.23
N GLY A 44 8.24 -2.37 4.01
CA GLY A 44 9.43 -2.36 4.87
C GLY A 44 9.09 -1.93 6.29
N GLU A 45 8.34 -0.84 6.45
CA GLU A 45 7.87 -0.37 7.74
C GLU A 45 6.93 -1.35 8.44
N VAL A 46 5.98 -1.95 7.72
CA VAL A 46 5.07 -2.97 8.27
C VAL A 46 5.86 -4.20 8.74
N ARG A 47 6.87 -4.63 7.96
CA ARG A 47 7.77 -5.73 8.34
C ARG A 47 8.64 -5.36 9.54
N ALA A 48 9.18 -4.15 9.57
CA ALA A 48 9.99 -3.64 10.67
C ALA A 48 9.16 -3.51 11.95
N ALA A 49 7.93 -2.98 11.86
CA ALA A 49 6.99 -2.91 12.98
C ALA A 49 6.61 -4.31 13.49
N ARG A 50 6.42 -5.28 12.58
CA ARG A 50 6.20 -6.68 12.96
C ARG A 50 7.42 -7.31 13.63
N ARG A 51 8.65 -7.01 13.18
CA ARG A 51 9.89 -7.46 13.83
C ARG A 51 10.14 -6.73 15.15
N GLY A 52 9.83 -5.45 15.28
CA GLY A 52 9.95 -4.72 16.55
C GLY A 52 9.02 -5.26 17.64
N ARG A 53 7.89 -5.88 17.26
CA ARG A 53 7.00 -6.62 18.18
C ARG A 53 7.49 -8.03 18.53
N GLY A 54 8.34 -8.64 17.70
CA GLY A 54 9.07 -9.86 18.04
C GLY A 54 10.49 -9.46 18.40
N GLY A 55 10.66 -8.95 19.63
CA GLY A 55 11.86 -8.25 20.09
C GLY A 55 13.19 -8.90 19.69
N PRO A 56 14.30 -8.15 19.70
CA PRO A 56 15.61 -8.71 19.40
C PRO A 56 15.89 -9.87 20.36
N GLU A 57 15.79 -11.10 19.86
CA GLU A 57 16.44 -12.26 20.46
C GLU A 57 17.95 -12.11 20.20
N GLY A 58 18.54 -11.08 20.80
CA GLY A 58 19.96 -11.01 21.06
C GLY A 58 20.23 -11.83 22.32
N PRO A 59 21.31 -12.63 22.38
CA PRO A 59 21.72 -13.32 23.59
C PRO A 59 22.21 -12.27 24.60
N GLY A 60 21.27 -11.69 25.33
CA GLY A 60 21.47 -10.62 26.29
C GLY A 60 20.32 -10.50 27.28
N GLY A 61 19.60 -11.61 27.50
CA GLY A 61 18.60 -11.75 28.56
C GLY A 61 19.27 -11.75 29.94
N GLN A 62 19.79 -10.59 30.34
CA GLN A 62 20.29 -10.32 31.68
C GLN A 62 19.74 -8.96 32.10
N TRP A 63 18.44 -8.90 32.38
CA TRP A 63 17.92 -7.84 33.25
C TRP A 63 17.91 -8.40 34.67
N PRO A 64 18.66 -7.80 35.62
CA PRO A 64 18.70 -8.31 36.98
C PRO A 64 17.29 -8.26 37.57
N GLN A 65 16.81 -9.42 38.02
CA GLN A 65 15.63 -9.51 38.86
C GLN A 65 15.96 -8.85 40.20
N HIS A 66 15.72 -7.54 40.32
CA HIS A 66 15.77 -6.88 41.61
C HIS A 66 14.40 -7.05 42.28
N VAL A 67 14.35 -8.01 43.20
CA VAL A 67 13.26 -8.24 44.12
C VAL A 67 13.10 -7.00 45.01
N THR A 68 12.00 -6.26 44.85
CA THR A 68 11.54 -5.35 45.90
C THR A 68 10.01 -5.28 45.86
N SER A 69 9.43 -6.01 46.80
CA SER A 69 8.31 -5.63 47.67
C SER A 69 7.35 -4.54 47.18
N ARG A 70 6.07 -4.96 47.03
CA ARG A 70 4.82 -4.21 47.27
C ARG A 70 4.79 -2.76 46.78
N THR A 71 3.92 -2.50 45.79
CA THR A 71 2.81 -1.51 45.82
C THR A 71 2.47 -1.06 44.37
N VAL A 72 1.23 -1.32 43.97
CA VAL A 72 0.48 -0.85 42.79
C VAL A 72 1.14 -0.85 41.39
N GLY A 73 0.70 -1.83 40.59
CA GLY A 73 0.42 -1.79 39.15
C GLY A 73 1.27 -0.89 38.23
N PRO A 74 2.10 -1.47 37.35
CA PRO A 74 2.38 -0.81 36.09
C PRO A 74 1.14 -0.94 35.22
N SER A 75 0.44 0.17 35.01
CA SER A 75 -0.47 0.33 33.88
C SER A 75 0.37 0.17 32.61
N VAL A 76 0.49 -1.08 32.14
CA VAL A 76 1.09 -1.43 30.86
C VAL A 76 0.14 -0.83 29.84
N ALA A 77 0.49 0.35 29.34
CA ALA A 77 -0.33 1.05 28.35
C ALA A 77 -0.66 0.06 27.21
N PRO A 78 -1.96 -0.15 26.92
CA PRO A 78 -2.37 -1.28 26.09
C PRO A 78 -1.82 -1.14 24.68
N SER A 79 -1.34 -2.26 24.15
CA SER A 79 -0.86 -2.48 22.78
C SER A 79 -1.75 -1.92 21.66
N GLY A 80 -2.99 -1.51 21.95
CA GLY A 80 -3.96 -1.05 20.96
C GLY A 80 -3.51 0.08 20.04
N ARG A 81 -2.73 1.07 20.51
CA ARG A 81 -2.26 2.17 19.61
C ARG A 81 -1.31 1.67 18.51
N GLN A 82 -0.46 0.70 18.82
CA GLN A 82 0.47 0.13 17.84
C GLN A 82 -0.24 -0.83 16.88
N ASP A 83 -1.28 -1.52 17.35
CA ASP A 83 -2.12 -2.38 16.53
C ASP A 83 -2.94 -1.56 15.51
N TRP A 84 -3.49 -0.40 15.91
CA TRP A 84 -4.19 0.51 14.99
C TRP A 84 -3.26 1.08 13.91
N ALA A 85 -2.09 1.60 14.28
CA ALA A 85 -1.12 2.13 13.32
C ALA A 85 -0.60 1.05 12.34
N PHE A 86 -0.42 -0.18 12.81
CA PHE A 86 -0.05 -1.32 11.96
C PHE A 86 -1.17 -1.70 10.99
N LEU A 87 -2.42 -1.77 11.47
CA LEU A 87 -3.59 -2.07 10.64
C LEU A 87 -3.81 -1.00 9.57
N GLU A 88 -3.59 0.27 9.89
CA GLU A 88 -3.70 1.39 8.92
C GLU A 88 -2.64 1.27 7.82
N LYS A 89 -1.37 1.02 8.19
CA LYS A 89 -0.29 0.77 7.22
C LYS A 89 -0.57 -0.48 6.38
N GLN A 90 -1.14 -1.53 6.98
CA GLN A 90 -1.52 -2.73 6.23
C GLN A 90 -2.66 -2.46 5.23
N GLN A 91 -3.70 -1.71 5.62
CA GLN A 91 -4.76 -1.28 4.72
C GLN A 91 -4.22 -0.41 3.58
N ARG A 92 -3.25 0.46 3.88
CA ARG A 92 -2.58 1.29 2.88
C ARG A 92 -1.76 0.44 1.90
N CYS A 93 -1.06 -0.59 2.36
CA CYS A 93 -0.40 -1.58 1.48
C CYS A 93 -1.41 -2.28 0.56
N GLU A 94 -2.54 -2.74 1.08
CA GLU A 94 -3.58 -3.42 0.28
C GLU A 94 -4.21 -2.48 -0.76
N TYR A 95 -4.44 -1.22 -0.39
CA TYR A 95 -4.92 -0.21 -1.32
C TYR A 95 -3.92 0.07 -2.45
N LEU A 96 -2.64 0.27 -2.10
CA LEU A 96 -1.58 0.49 -3.09
C LEU A 96 -1.42 -0.72 -4.00
N LYS A 97 -1.50 -1.95 -3.48
CA LYS A 97 -1.45 -3.17 -4.28
C LYS A 97 -2.59 -3.22 -5.29
N LYS A 98 -3.84 -2.98 -4.87
CA LYS A 98 -5.00 -2.94 -5.79
C LYS A 98 -4.83 -1.86 -6.86
N LYS A 99 -4.35 -0.67 -6.48
CA LYS A 99 -4.05 0.43 -7.40
C LYS A 99 -2.97 0.05 -8.42
N LEU A 100 -1.87 -0.53 -7.97
CA LEU A 100 -0.76 -0.99 -8.82
C LEU A 100 -1.22 -2.09 -9.78
N THR A 101 -1.99 -3.07 -9.31
CA THR A 101 -2.57 -4.11 -10.17
C THR A 101 -3.46 -3.51 -11.26
N HIS A 102 -4.30 -2.53 -10.90
CA HIS A 102 -5.18 -1.86 -11.87
C HIS A 102 -4.37 -1.07 -12.91
N ILE A 103 -3.38 -0.29 -12.50
CA ILE A 103 -2.52 0.46 -13.43
C ILE A 103 -1.77 -0.50 -14.36
N LYS A 104 -1.20 -1.58 -13.81
CA LYS A 104 -0.49 -2.60 -14.59
C LYS A 104 -1.40 -3.26 -15.63
N ALA A 105 -2.63 -3.61 -15.25
CA ALA A 105 -3.62 -4.17 -16.17
C ALA A 105 -3.93 -3.20 -17.32
N ARG A 106 -4.09 -1.90 -17.04
CA ARG A 106 -4.33 -0.89 -18.09
C ARG A 106 -3.17 -0.79 -19.08
N ILE A 107 -1.92 -0.84 -18.60
CA ILE A 107 -0.72 -0.84 -19.45
C ILE A 107 -0.68 -2.12 -20.30
N GLN A 108 -0.95 -3.28 -19.70
CA GLN A 108 -0.93 -4.57 -20.40
C GLN A 108 -2.02 -4.70 -21.46
N ASP A 109 -3.23 -4.20 -21.20
CA ASP A 109 -4.31 -4.18 -22.18
C ASP A 109 -3.93 -3.37 -23.42
N TYR A 110 -3.34 -2.18 -23.22
CA TYR A 110 -2.84 -1.35 -24.32
C TYR A 110 -1.71 -2.02 -25.11
N ASP A 111 -0.75 -2.63 -24.41
CA ASP A 111 0.36 -3.37 -25.06
C ASP A 111 -0.15 -4.57 -25.88
N ARG A 112 -1.25 -5.21 -25.44
CA ARG A 112 -1.90 -6.29 -26.20
C ARG A 112 -2.60 -5.76 -27.44
N ASP A 113 -3.42 -4.72 -27.31
CA ASP A 113 -4.18 -4.13 -28.42
C ASP A 113 -3.25 -3.56 -29.51
N THR A 114 -2.14 -2.93 -29.12
CA THR A 114 -1.13 -2.41 -30.06
C THR A 114 -0.39 -3.53 -30.81
N ARG A 115 -0.11 -4.67 -30.16
CA ARG A 115 0.52 -5.83 -30.81
C ARG A 115 -0.42 -6.54 -31.77
N ASP A 116 -1.68 -6.71 -31.42
CA ASP A 116 -2.71 -7.29 -32.29
C ASP A 116 -2.91 -6.46 -33.55
N SER A 117 -2.94 -5.13 -33.40
CA SER A 117 -3.06 -4.18 -34.52
C SER A 117 -1.86 -4.23 -35.49
N THR A 118 -0.67 -4.58 -35.00
CA THR A 118 0.56 -4.61 -35.82
C THR A 118 0.74 -5.95 -36.55
N GLY A 119 0.15 -7.04 -36.06
CA GLY A 119 0.27 -8.38 -36.63
C GLY A 119 -0.69 -8.69 -37.79
N ARG A 120 -1.46 -7.70 -38.27
CA ARG A 120 -2.52 -7.89 -39.29
C ARG A 120 -2.13 -7.43 -40.70
N PHE A 121 -0.84 -7.23 -40.97
CA PHE A 121 -0.31 -6.85 -42.29
C PHE A 121 0.58 -7.94 -42.88
#